data_AF-A0A3L7LTQ4-F1
#
_entry.id   AF-A0A3L7LTQ4-F1
#
_cell.length_a   1.000
_cell.length_b   1.000
_cell.length_c   1.000
_cell.angle_alpha   90.00
_cell.angle_beta   90.00
_cell.angle_gamma   90.00
#
_symmetry.space_group_name_H-M   'P 1'
#
loop_
_entity.id
_entity.type
_entity.pdbx_description
1 polymer ?
#
loop_
_entity_poly.entity_id
_entity_poly.type
_entity_poly.pdbx_seq_one_letter_code
_entity_poly.pdbx_strand_id
1 'polypeptide(L)' 'MSILIDKNTKVICQGFTGSQGTFHSEQSLAYGTQMVGGVTPGKGGSEHLGLPVFNTVR' A
#
# COMPACT_ATOMS: atom_id res chain seq x y z
N MET A 1 -17.72 11.79 11.42
CA MET A 1 -17.43 12.57 10.20
C MET A 1 -15.96 12.87 10.20
N SER A 2 -15.20 12.33 9.25
CA SER A 2 -13.78 12.60 9.07
C SER A 2 -13.60 13.68 7.99
N ILE A 3 -12.46 14.38 7.98
CA ILE A 3 -12.23 15.51 7.07
C ILE A 3 -11.51 15.07 5.80
N LEU A 4 -10.47 14.23 5.91
CA LEU A 4 -9.57 13.90 4.80
C LEU A 4 -9.70 12.46 4.29
N ILE A 5 -9.87 11.51 5.20
CA ILE A 5 -9.87 10.07 4.90
C ILE A 5 -11.03 9.37 5.58
N ASP A 6 -11.55 8.34 4.94
CA ASP A 6 -12.63 7.50 5.43
C ASP A 6 -12.41 6.03 5.00
N LYS A 7 -13.39 5.18 5.31
CA LYS A 7 -13.35 3.74 4.96
C LYS A 7 -13.32 3.45 3.44
N ASN A 8 -13.62 4.43 2.59
CA ASN A 8 -13.62 4.27 1.13
C ASN A 8 -12.31 4.79 0.50
N THR A 9 -11.40 5.32 1.32
CA THR A 9 -10.15 5.91 0.83
C THR A 9 -9.20 4.81 0.36
N LYS A 10 -8.89 4.82 -0.93
CA LYS A 10 -7.93 3.89 -1.54
C LYS A 10 -6.51 4.41 -1.34
N VAL A 11 -5.66 3.60 -0.72
CA VAL A 11 -4.28 3.98 -0.35
C VAL A 11 -3.26 3.12 -1.10
N ILE A 12 -2.21 3.76 -1.60
CA ILE A 12 -1.00 3.11 -2.11
C ILE A 12 0.20 3.45 -1.21
N CYS A 13 1.14 2.52 -1.06
CA CYS A 13 2.39 2.77 -0.33
C CYS A 13 3.56 2.96 -1.31
N GLN A 14 4.27 4.09 -1.23
CA GLN A 14 5.55 4.25 -1.93
C GLN A 14 6.68 3.72 -1.03
N GLY A 15 7.53 2.84 -1.57
CA GLY A 15 8.46 2.06 -0.75
C GLY A 15 7.82 0.83 -0.09
N PHE A 16 6.78 0.28 -0.71
CA PHE A 16 5.92 -0.77 -0.16
C PHE A 16 6.67 -2.03 0.27
N THR A 17 7.68 -2.43 -0.49
CA THR A 17 8.48 -3.62 -0.18
C THR A 17 9.67 -3.33 0.77
N GLY A 18 9.75 -2.13 1.35
CA GLY A 18 10.75 -1.82 2.38
C GLY A 18 10.36 -2.41 3.72
N SER A 19 11.31 -2.53 4.66
CA SER A 19 11.03 -3.09 6.01
C SER A 19 9.91 -2.33 6.73
N GLN A 20 10.00 -1.00 6.79
CA GLN A 20 8.97 -0.15 7.43
C GLN A 20 7.68 -0.09 6.60
N GLY A 21 7.80 -0.03 5.27
CA GLY A 21 6.63 -0.06 4.38
C GLY A 21 5.81 -1.33 4.55
N THR A 22 6.48 -2.48 4.70
CA THR A 22 5.85 -3.77 4.97
C THR A 22 5.18 -3.78 6.34
N PHE A 23 5.91 -3.43 7.39
CA PHE A 23 5.41 -3.45 8.77
C PHE A 23 4.15 -2.60 8.96
N HIS A 24 4.16 -1.35 8.48
CA HIS A 24 3.01 -0.46 8.62
C HIS A 24 1.86 -0.80 7.65
N SER A 25 2.15 -1.34 6.46
CA SER A 25 1.10 -1.76 5.53
C SER A 25 0.34 -2.98 6.03
N GLU A 26 1.02 -3.94 6.65
CA GLU A 26 0.40 -5.10 7.29
C GLU A 26 -0.55 -4.67 8.42
N GLN A 27 -0.09 -3.76 9.28
CA GLN A 27 -0.94 -3.17 10.34
C GLN A 27 -2.13 -2.39 9.76
N SER A 28 -1.91 -1.64 8.67
CA SER A 28 -2.98 -0.88 8.02
C SER A 28 -4.04 -1.80 7.42
N LEU A 29 -3.63 -2.90 6.79
CA LEU A 29 -4.54 -3.94 6.29
C LEU A 29 -5.34 -4.57 7.42
N ALA A 30 -4.67 -4.96 8.52
CA ALA A 30 -5.32 -5.52 9.70
C ALA A 30 -6.31 -4.55 10.36
N TYR A 31 -6.02 -3.24 10.29
CA TYR A 31 -6.90 -2.18 10.79
C TYR A 31 -8.12 -1.91 9.89
N GLY A 32 -8.14 -2.43 8.67
CA GLY A 32 -9.22 -2.24 7.70
C GLY A 32 -9.01 -1.06 6.74
N THR A 33 -7.80 -0.52 6.64
CA THR A 33 -7.46 0.45 5.60
C THR A 33 -7.51 -0.22 4.24
N GLN A 34 -8.13 0.44 3.26
CA GLN A 34 -8.22 -0.06 1.89
C GLN A 34 -6.90 0.15 1.11
N MET A 35 -5.89 -0.63 1.46
CA MET A 35 -4.63 -0.70 0.71
C MET A 35 -4.86 -1.40 -0.63
N VAL A 36 -4.51 -0.75 -1.74
CA VAL A 36 -4.78 -1.27 -3.10
C VAL A 36 -3.51 -1.68 -3.86
N GLY A 37 -2.34 -1.46 -3.28
CA GLY A 37 -1.05 -1.75 -3.92
C GLY A 37 0.07 -0.88 -3.40
N GLY A 38 1.21 -0.98 -4.05
CA GLY A 38 2.35 -0.15 -3.71
C GLY A 38 3.37 -0.01 -4.82
N VAL A 39 4.32 0.89 -4.63
CA VAL A 39 5.34 1.21 -5.63
C VAL A 39 6.72 0.91 -5.06
N THR A 40 7.48 0.08 -5.77
CA THR A 40 8.92 -0.09 -5.57
C THR A 40 9.58 -0.18 -6.95
N PRO A 41 10.37 0.84 -7.37
CA PRO A 41 11.09 0.78 -8.63
C PRO A 41 12.00 -0.46 -8.72
N GLY A 42 11.92 -1.18 -9.85
CA GLY A 42 12.66 -2.41 -10.09
C GLY A 42 11.94 -3.69 -9.60
N LYS A 43 10.81 -3.56 -8.90
CA LYS A 43 9.97 -4.69 -8.46
C LYS A 43 8.54 -4.65 -8.99
N GLY A 44 8.24 -3.80 -9.97
CA GLY A 44 6.92 -3.76 -10.57
C GLY A 44 6.56 -5.09 -11.25
N GLY A 45 5.32 -5.53 -11.09
CA GLY A 45 4.81 -6.81 -11.58
C GLY A 45 4.88 -7.94 -10.55
N SER A 46 5.50 -7.72 -9.38
CA SER A 46 5.44 -8.66 -8.26
C SER A 46 4.22 -8.42 -7.38
N GLU A 47 4.01 -9.33 -6.43
CA GLU A 47 3.02 -9.21 -5.37
C GLU A 47 3.72 -9.07 -4.02
N HIS A 48 3.16 -8.25 -3.12
CA HIS A 48 3.64 -8.10 -1.73
C HIS A 48 2.44 -7.90 -0.82
N LEU A 49 2.37 -8.65 0.29
CA LEU A 49 1.21 -8.67 1.21
C LEU A 49 -0.15 -8.95 0.51
N GLY A 50 -0.16 -9.75 -0.56
CA GLY A 50 -1.38 -10.01 -1.32
C GLY A 50 -1.80 -8.90 -2.29
N LEU A 51 -0.98 -7.86 -2.46
CA LEU A 51 -1.29 -6.67 -3.25
C LEU A 51 -0.27 -6.45 -4.37
N PRO A 52 -0.68 -5.88 -5.51
CA PRO A 52 0.20 -5.65 -6.65
C PRO A 52 1.26 -4.58 -6.36
N VAL A 53 2.47 -4.81 -6.85
CA VAL A 53 3.59 -3.87 -6.82
C VAL A 53 3.79 -3.27 -8.20
N PHE A 54 3.98 -1.96 -8.27
CA PHE A 54 4.20 -1.22 -9.50
C PHE A 54 5.59 -0.57 -9.50
N ASN A 55 6.13 -0.30 -10.70
CA ASN A 55 7.38 0.45 -10.85
C ASN A 55 7.18 1.96 -10.68
N THR A 56 6.00 2.47 -11.03
CA THR A 56 5.67 3.90 -11.03
C THR A 56 4.26 4.13 -10.49
N VAL A 57 3.97 5.37 -10.07
CA VAL A 57 2.65 5.80 -9.58
C VAL A 57 1.69 6.17 -10.72
N ARG A 58 2.24 6.58 -11.87
CA ARG A 58 1.48 7.04 -13.03
C ARG A 58 0.60 5.95 -13.63
#